data_AF-A0A9N9G3E9-F1
#
_entry.id   AF-A0A9N9G3E9-F1
#
_cell.length_a   1.000
_cell.length_b   1.000
_cell.length_c   1.000
_cell.angle_alpha   90.00
_cell.angle_beta   90.00
_cell.angle_gamma   90.00
#
_symmetry.space_group_name_H-M   'P 1'
#
loop_
_entity.id
_entity.type
_entity.pdbx_description
1 polymer ?
#
loop_
_entity_poly.entity_id
_entity_poly.type
_entity_poly.pdbx_seq_one_letter_code
_entity_poly.pdbx_strand_id
1 'polypeptide(L)'
;MSPKRYTPIINIFIILVILSTTINSNLLIKRDDVESFICTEKANQKCCALLAYKIAHKHHSRVASIVIINKCGFNINLLEMNLNSGRWITQDDHQNLDISCEPQTLPLANGQSEIFSSITSDFFGGVKGSALFLIDDKITNTEFFISWEVPLIGSPKYELEGLPTKKYYNESKYGIEDTVYQITVN
;
A
#
# COMPACT_ATOMS: atom_id res chain seq x y z
N MET A 1 0.43 -58.84 -19.57
CA MET A 1 0.22 -57.90 -18.44
C MET A 1 1.17 -56.73 -18.61
N SER A 2 0.67 -55.55 -18.99
CA SER A 2 1.48 -54.34 -19.15
C SER A 2 1.41 -53.49 -17.88
N PRO A 3 2.53 -52.98 -17.34
CA PRO A 3 2.49 -52.10 -16.18
C PRO A 3 1.99 -50.72 -16.62
N LYS A 4 0.94 -50.22 -15.96
CA LYS A 4 0.49 -48.83 -16.10
C LYS A 4 1.54 -47.92 -15.45
N ARG A 5 2.24 -47.12 -16.26
CA ARG A 5 3.07 -46.00 -15.80
C ARG A 5 2.17 -44.97 -15.12
N TYR A 6 2.30 -44.81 -13.81
CA TYR A 6 1.76 -43.67 -13.09
C TYR A 6 2.68 -42.47 -13.34
N THR A 7 2.24 -41.55 -14.20
CA THR A 7 2.89 -40.26 -14.44
C THR A 7 2.63 -39.33 -13.24
N PRO A 8 3.62 -38.59 -12.72
CA PRO A 8 3.48 -37.82 -11.48
C PRO A 8 2.76 -36.50 -11.72
N ILE A 9 1.42 -36.54 -11.85
CA ILE A 9 0.59 -35.33 -12.00
C ILE A 9 0.50 -34.56 -10.66
N ILE A 10 0.74 -35.24 -9.53
CA ILE A 10 0.61 -34.66 -8.18
C ILE A 10 1.70 -33.61 -7.87
N ASN A 11 2.90 -33.70 -8.47
CA ASN A 11 3.98 -32.75 -8.19
C ASN A 11 3.82 -31.40 -8.92
N ILE A 12 3.17 -31.37 -10.08
CA ILE A 12 3.05 -30.12 -10.87
C ILE A 12 2.05 -29.15 -10.20
N PHE A 13 0.95 -29.68 -9.64
CA PHE A 13 -0.03 -28.85 -8.94
C PHE A 13 0.52 -28.21 -7.66
N ILE A 14 1.34 -28.93 -6.89
CA ILE A 14 1.97 -28.38 -5.68
C ILE A 14 2.96 -27.27 -6.07
N ILE A 15 3.75 -27.47 -7.13
CA ILE A 15 4.67 -26.44 -7.62
C ILE A 15 3.91 -25.21 -8.12
N LEU A 16 2.78 -25.37 -8.83
CA LEU A 16 1.94 -24.25 -9.28
C LEU A 16 1.28 -23.49 -8.13
N VAL A 17 0.82 -24.19 -7.08
CA VAL A 17 0.24 -23.55 -5.89
C VAL A 17 1.30 -22.76 -5.12
N ILE A 18 2.52 -23.31 -4.97
CA ILE A 18 3.65 -22.62 -4.33
C ILE A 18 4.13 -21.45 -5.21
N LEU A 19 4.17 -21.59 -6.53
CA LEU A 19 4.49 -20.49 -7.45
C LEU A 19 3.41 -19.40 -7.48
N SER A 20 2.15 -19.75 -7.24
CA SER A 20 1.08 -18.75 -7.21
C SER A 20 1.12 -17.91 -5.93
N THR A 21 1.69 -18.42 -4.84
CA THR A 21 1.90 -17.65 -3.60
C THR A 21 3.09 -16.68 -3.65
N THR A 22 3.98 -16.79 -4.64
CA THR A 22 5.18 -15.93 -4.72
C THR A 22 5.00 -14.65 -5.55
N ILE A 23 3.83 -14.42 -6.17
CA ILE A 23 3.65 -13.32 -7.14
C ILE A 23 3.55 -11.92 -6.50
N ASN A 24 3.27 -11.75 -5.20
CA ASN A 24 3.09 -10.40 -4.61
C ASN A 24 4.20 -9.97 -3.63
N SER A 25 5.47 -10.18 -3.99
CA SER A 25 6.58 -9.96 -3.05
C SER A 25 7.24 -8.58 -3.12
N ASN A 26 7.10 -7.80 -4.20
CA ASN A 26 7.77 -6.50 -4.34
C ASN A 26 6.84 -5.42 -4.90
N LEU A 27 5.97 -4.89 -4.03
CA LEU A 27 5.18 -3.69 -4.31
C LEU A 27 5.99 -2.39 -4.20
N LEU A 28 7.28 -2.48 -3.87
CA LEU A 28 8.16 -1.32 -3.71
C LEU A 28 8.16 -0.50 -5.01
N ILE A 29 7.82 0.79 -4.87
CA ILE A 29 7.68 1.72 -5.99
C ILE A 29 8.96 2.51 -6.14
N LYS A 30 9.60 2.42 -7.29
CA LYS A 30 10.88 3.08 -7.60
C LYS A 30 10.72 4.14 -8.69
N ARG A 31 11.72 5.01 -8.85
CA ARG A 31 11.69 6.07 -9.88
C ARG A 31 11.49 5.52 -11.29
N ASP A 32 12.12 4.39 -11.62
CA ASP A 32 11.98 3.75 -12.95
C ASP A 32 10.53 3.28 -13.24
N ASP A 33 9.73 3.04 -12.18
CA ASP A 33 8.32 2.72 -12.33
C ASP A 33 7.52 3.93 -12.85
N VAL A 34 8.01 5.18 -12.74
CA VAL A 34 7.26 6.39 -13.11
C VAL A 34 7.23 6.61 -14.62
N GLU A 35 8.36 6.44 -15.30
CA GLU A 35 8.50 6.83 -16.72
C GLU A 35 7.66 5.97 -17.66
N SER A 36 7.51 4.69 -17.36
CA SER A 36 6.76 3.72 -18.18
C SER A 36 5.31 3.52 -17.73
N PHE A 37 4.88 4.20 -16.67
CA PHE A 37 3.61 3.91 -16.03
C PHE A 37 2.39 4.55 -16.69
N ILE A 38 1.41 3.71 -16.99
CA ILE A 38 0.06 4.05 -17.42
C ILE A 38 -0.92 3.42 -16.41
N CYS A 39 -1.72 4.25 -15.74
CA CYS A 39 -2.85 3.74 -14.96
C CYS A 39 -4.02 3.44 -15.91
N THR A 40 -4.62 2.25 -15.78
CA THR A 40 -5.80 1.84 -16.55
C THR A 40 -6.91 1.44 -15.58
N GLU A 41 -8.16 1.48 -16.03
CA GLU A 41 -9.37 1.22 -15.20
C GLU A 41 -9.35 -0.15 -14.46
N LYS A 42 -8.52 -1.12 -14.89
CA LYS A 42 -8.28 -2.40 -14.18
C LYS A 42 -7.14 -2.27 -13.15
N ALA A 43 -7.18 -1.20 -12.35
CA ALA A 43 -6.08 -0.58 -11.63
C ALA A 43 -4.94 -1.51 -11.19
N ASN A 44 -3.74 -1.21 -11.70
CA ASN A 44 -2.47 -1.67 -11.14
C ASN A 44 -2.42 -1.25 -9.67
N GLN A 45 -2.09 -2.15 -8.75
CA GLN A 45 -2.01 -1.85 -7.30
C GLN A 45 -1.18 -0.58 -7.02
N LYS A 46 -0.19 -0.27 -7.86
CA LYS A 46 0.69 0.91 -7.75
C LYS A 46 0.10 2.24 -8.25
N CYS A 47 -1.12 2.24 -8.80
CA CYS A 47 -1.68 3.39 -9.51
C CYS A 47 -1.69 4.67 -8.69
N CYS A 48 -2.20 4.59 -7.46
CA CYS A 48 -2.36 5.78 -6.62
C CYS A 48 -1.03 6.47 -6.33
N ALA A 49 -0.02 5.70 -5.92
CA ALA A 49 1.29 6.28 -5.60
C ALA A 49 2.00 6.86 -6.83
N LEU A 50 1.95 6.17 -7.97
CA LEU A 50 2.59 6.65 -9.20
C LEU A 50 1.88 7.88 -9.78
N LEU A 51 0.56 7.91 -9.75
CA LEU A 51 -0.24 9.06 -10.19
C LEU A 51 -0.01 10.26 -9.26
N ALA A 52 -0.07 10.05 -7.94
CA ALA A 52 0.17 11.09 -6.95
C ALA A 52 1.56 11.71 -7.11
N TYR A 53 2.60 10.88 -7.29
CA TYR A 53 3.95 11.35 -7.53
C TYR A 53 4.06 12.21 -8.80
N LYS A 54 3.48 11.75 -9.92
CA LYS A 54 3.48 12.50 -11.20
C LYS A 54 2.81 13.87 -11.06
N ILE A 55 1.63 13.92 -10.44
CA ILE A 55 0.88 15.16 -10.23
C ILE A 55 1.67 16.09 -9.31
N ALA A 56 2.16 15.57 -8.19
CA ALA A 56 2.89 16.37 -7.22
C ALA A 56 4.15 16.99 -7.85
N HIS A 57 4.92 16.21 -8.59
CA HIS A 57 6.11 16.70 -9.27
C HIS A 57 5.79 17.75 -10.35
N LYS A 58 4.72 17.55 -11.14
CA LYS A 58 4.27 18.51 -12.15
C LYS A 58 3.86 19.85 -11.55
N HIS A 59 3.29 19.84 -10.35
CA HIS A 59 2.78 21.02 -9.66
C HIS A 59 3.70 21.52 -8.53
N HIS A 60 4.95 21.05 -8.46
CA HIS A 60 5.91 21.36 -7.39
C HIS A 60 5.33 21.20 -5.98
N SER A 61 4.47 20.20 -5.84
CA SER A 61 3.69 19.86 -4.67
C SER A 61 4.35 18.75 -3.86
N ARG A 62 3.89 18.53 -2.63
CA ARG A 62 4.32 17.40 -1.79
C ARG A 62 3.37 16.23 -1.95
N VAL A 63 3.88 15.02 -1.73
CA VAL A 63 3.15 13.76 -1.85
C VAL A 63 3.56 12.81 -0.75
N ALA A 64 2.58 12.09 -0.21
CA ALA A 64 2.77 10.94 0.67
C ALA A 64 1.90 9.80 0.17
N SER A 65 2.50 8.62 0.01
CA SER A 65 1.80 7.39 -0.33
C SER A 65 2.07 6.34 0.72
N ILE A 66 1.02 5.75 1.27
CA ILE A 66 1.14 4.68 2.25
C ILE A 66 0.73 3.39 1.57
N VAL A 67 1.55 2.36 1.77
CA VAL A 67 1.33 1.02 1.24
C VAL A 67 1.26 0.05 2.39
N ILE A 68 0.12 -0.61 2.57
CA ILE A 68 -0.05 -1.65 3.59
C ILE A 68 -0.11 -2.99 2.88
N ILE A 69 0.75 -3.92 3.26
CA ILE A 69 0.73 -5.30 2.77
C ILE A 69 0.37 -6.19 3.95
N ASN A 70 -0.81 -6.80 3.88
CA ASN A 70 -1.30 -7.68 4.92
C ASN A 70 -0.85 -9.12 4.67
N LYS A 71 -0.02 -9.66 5.57
CA LYS A 71 0.42 -11.06 5.60
C LYS A 71 0.23 -11.70 6.98
N CYS A 72 -0.54 -11.08 7.87
CA CYS A 72 -0.60 -11.47 9.28
C CYS A 72 -1.57 -12.62 9.58
N GLY A 73 -2.23 -13.17 8.55
CA GLY A 73 -3.21 -14.25 8.69
C GLY A 73 -4.62 -13.78 9.05
N PHE A 74 -4.83 -12.49 9.31
CA PHE A 74 -6.11 -11.90 9.71
C PHE A 74 -6.48 -10.71 8.81
N ASN A 75 -7.72 -10.25 8.89
CA ASN A 75 -8.13 -9.02 8.21
C ASN A 75 -7.66 -7.80 9.00
N ILE A 76 -7.29 -6.75 8.29
CA ILE A 76 -6.97 -5.44 8.87
C ILE A 76 -8.13 -4.50 8.52
N ASN A 77 -8.73 -3.89 9.53
CA ASN A 77 -9.82 -2.94 9.37
C ASN A 77 -9.31 -1.53 9.62
N LEU A 78 -9.65 -0.59 8.75
CA LEU A 78 -9.49 0.83 9.03
C LEU A 78 -10.53 1.25 10.09
N LEU A 79 -10.07 1.83 11.20
CA LEU A 79 -10.94 2.36 12.25
C LEU A 79 -11.13 3.87 12.12
N GLU A 80 -10.04 4.60 11.92
CA GLU A 80 -10.04 6.06 11.83
C GLU A 80 -9.03 6.53 10.79
N MET A 81 -9.39 7.58 10.05
CA MET A 81 -8.54 8.24 9.08
C MET A 81 -8.64 9.75 9.27
N ASN A 82 -7.50 10.42 9.37
CA ASN A 82 -7.42 11.87 9.48
C ASN A 82 -6.37 12.42 8.51
N LEU A 83 -6.76 13.34 7.64
CA LEU A 83 -5.83 14.09 6.79
C LEU A 83 -5.84 15.55 7.23
N ASN A 84 -4.93 15.89 8.15
CA ASN A 84 -4.83 17.24 8.73
C ASN A 84 -4.35 18.29 7.72
N SER A 85 -3.58 17.89 6.72
CA SER A 85 -3.09 18.76 5.65
C SER A 85 -2.93 17.98 4.35
N GLY A 86 -3.33 18.62 3.25
CA GLY A 86 -3.34 18.02 1.92
C GLY A 86 -4.73 17.56 1.49
N ARG A 87 -4.77 16.79 0.42
CA ARG A 87 -5.98 16.18 -0.12
C ARG A 87 -5.67 14.82 -0.75
N TRP A 88 -6.67 13.96 -0.85
CA TRP A 88 -6.57 12.72 -1.61
C TRP A 88 -6.52 13.00 -3.11
N ILE A 89 -5.91 12.08 -3.85
CA ILE A 89 -6.05 12.06 -5.32
C ILE A 89 -7.44 11.55 -5.66
N THR A 90 -8.12 12.27 -6.55
CA THR A 90 -9.47 11.95 -7.01
C THR A 90 -9.53 11.94 -8.53
N GLN A 91 -10.67 11.59 -9.11
CA GLN A 91 -10.89 11.64 -10.55
C GLN A 91 -10.62 13.03 -11.17
N ASP A 92 -10.81 14.11 -10.42
CA ASP A 92 -10.55 15.49 -10.90
C ASP A 92 -9.08 15.70 -11.29
N ASP A 93 -8.17 14.93 -10.68
CA ASP A 93 -6.75 14.96 -10.99
C ASP A 93 -6.39 14.20 -12.27
N HIS A 94 -7.31 13.37 -12.78
CA HIS A 94 -7.12 12.55 -13.95
C HIS A 94 -8.44 12.29 -14.69
N GLN A 95 -8.79 13.21 -15.59
CA GLN A 95 -10.12 13.37 -16.24
C GLN A 95 -10.73 12.15 -16.96
N ASN A 96 -10.07 10.98 -16.99
CA ASN A 96 -10.54 9.77 -17.68
C ASN A 96 -10.37 8.48 -16.86
N LEU A 97 -10.13 8.58 -15.54
CA LEU A 97 -10.04 7.42 -14.66
C LEU A 97 -10.91 7.64 -13.43
N ASP A 98 -11.86 6.73 -13.19
CA ASP A 98 -12.57 6.65 -11.91
C ASP A 98 -11.57 6.13 -10.84
N ILE A 99 -10.91 7.06 -10.18
CA ILE A 99 -9.89 6.77 -9.17
C ILE A 99 -10.11 7.63 -7.93
N SER A 100 -10.18 6.97 -6.78
CA SER A 100 -10.05 7.59 -5.46
C SER A 100 -8.89 6.91 -4.76
N CYS A 101 -7.90 7.70 -4.35
CA CYS A 101 -6.74 7.23 -3.61
C CYS A 101 -6.86 7.51 -2.11
N GLU A 102 -8.09 7.65 -1.63
CA GLU A 102 -8.36 7.59 -0.22
C GLU A 102 -8.28 6.14 0.29
N PRO A 103 -7.98 5.95 1.57
CA PRO A 103 -8.05 4.67 2.24
C PRO A 103 -9.44 4.04 2.12
N GLN A 104 -9.48 2.77 1.77
CA GLN A 104 -10.70 2.00 1.63
C GLN A 104 -11.26 1.65 3.02
N THR A 105 -12.59 1.73 3.15
CA THR A 105 -13.27 1.34 4.40
C THR A 105 -13.53 -0.16 4.51
N LEU A 106 -13.33 -0.91 3.42
CA LEU A 106 -13.48 -2.36 3.41
C LEU A 106 -12.29 -3.03 4.11
N PRO A 107 -12.50 -4.17 4.79
CA PRO A 107 -11.42 -4.92 5.42
C PRO A 107 -10.33 -5.30 4.40
N LEU A 108 -9.08 -4.96 4.72
CA LEU A 108 -7.92 -5.42 3.96
C LEU A 108 -7.65 -6.88 4.29
N ALA A 109 -8.02 -7.78 3.37
CA ALA A 109 -7.92 -9.21 3.61
C ALA A 109 -6.46 -9.70 3.66
N ASN A 110 -6.23 -10.81 4.36
CA ASN A 110 -4.91 -11.44 4.38
C ASN A 110 -4.43 -11.80 2.97
N GLY A 111 -3.17 -11.48 2.67
CA GLY A 111 -2.54 -11.65 1.36
C GLY A 111 -2.78 -10.50 0.37
N GLN A 112 -3.60 -9.50 0.75
CA GLN A 112 -3.85 -8.32 -0.06
C GLN A 112 -2.99 -7.13 0.37
N SER A 113 -2.99 -6.11 -0.48
CA SER A 113 -2.35 -4.84 -0.22
C SER A 113 -3.30 -3.70 -0.56
N GLU A 114 -3.05 -2.57 0.10
CA GLU A 114 -3.74 -1.33 -0.13
C GLU A 114 -2.72 -0.22 -0.34
N ILE A 115 -3.02 0.70 -1.25
CA ILE A 115 -2.26 1.93 -1.46
C ILE A 115 -3.21 3.11 -1.43
N PHE A 116 -2.95 4.06 -0.54
CA PHE A 116 -3.62 5.35 -0.53
C PHE A 116 -2.57 6.46 -0.65
N SER A 117 -2.96 7.59 -1.22
CA SER A 117 -2.02 8.62 -1.62
C SER A 117 -2.64 10.02 -1.52
N SER A 118 -1.90 10.92 -0.87
CA SER A 118 -2.29 12.30 -0.65
C SER A 118 -1.23 13.26 -1.19
N ILE A 119 -1.68 14.41 -1.64
CA ILE A 119 -0.84 15.51 -2.13
C ILE A 119 -1.18 16.81 -1.42
N THR A 120 -0.34 17.82 -1.55
CA THR A 120 -0.65 19.17 -1.05
C THR A 120 -1.92 19.73 -1.69
N SER A 121 -2.79 20.30 -0.86
CA SER A 121 -3.95 21.10 -1.30
C SER A 121 -3.53 22.48 -1.81
N ASP A 122 -2.48 23.05 -1.19
CA ASP A 122 -2.09 24.45 -1.34
C ASP A 122 -0.61 24.61 -1.70
N PHE A 123 -0.28 25.71 -2.39
CA PHE A 123 1.05 26.00 -2.98
C PHE A 123 2.22 26.08 -1.97
N PHE A 124 1.94 26.31 -0.67
CA PHE A 124 2.94 26.35 0.40
C PHE A 124 2.68 25.35 1.53
N GLY A 125 1.84 24.33 1.29
CA GLY A 125 1.48 23.34 2.28
C GLY A 125 2.48 22.18 2.39
N GLY A 126 2.28 21.35 3.40
CA GLY A 126 2.79 19.98 3.46
C GLY A 126 1.65 18.97 3.34
N VAL A 127 1.99 17.70 3.43
CA VAL A 127 1.00 16.61 3.60
C VAL A 127 1.13 16.09 5.01
N LYS A 128 0.03 16.00 5.76
CA LYS A 128 0.02 15.46 7.11
C LYS A 128 -1.24 14.66 7.34
N GLY A 129 -1.09 13.45 7.85
CA GLY A 129 -2.24 12.64 8.20
C GLY A 129 -1.87 11.46 9.09
N SER A 130 -2.90 10.74 9.46
CA SER A 130 -2.79 9.56 10.29
C SER A 130 -3.94 8.59 10.10
N ALA A 131 -3.67 7.33 10.43
CA ALA A 131 -4.56 6.22 10.20
C ALA A 131 -4.48 5.22 11.37
N LEU A 132 -5.63 4.88 11.95
CA LEU A 132 -5.76 3.84 12.97
C LEU A 132 -6.36 2.59 12.35
N PHE A 133 -5.72 1.45 12.57
CA PHE A 133 -6.12 0.15 12.06
C PHE A 133 -6.31 -0.85 13.19
N LEU A 134 -7.13 -1.86 12.93
CA LEU A 134 -7.41 -2.97 13.81
C LEU A 134 -7.14 -4.30 13.10
N ILE A 135 -6.31 -5.15 13.69
CA ILE A 135 -6.15 -6.55 13.28
C ILE A 135 -7.25 -7.37 13.95
N ASP A 136 -8.17 -7.92 13.15
CA ASP A 136 -9.28 -8.77 13.62
C ASP A 136 -8.82 -10.21 13.86
N ASP A 137 -8.02 -10.38 14.93
CA ASP A 137 -7.51 -11.67 15.38
C ASP A 137 -8.43 -12.39 16.36
N LYS A 138 -9.59 -11.79 16.68
CA LYS A 138 -10.63 -12.28 17.59
C LYS A 138 -10.18 -12.52 19.04
N ILE A 139 -8.93 -12.27 19.39
CA ILE A 139 -8.36 -12.59 20.71
C ILE A 139 -7.90 -11.32 21.42
N THR A 140 -7.10 -10.50 20.75
CA THR A 140 -6.55 -9.28 21.34
C THR A 140 -7.02 -8.02 20.67
N ASN A 141 -7.59 -8.10 19.45
CA ASN A 141 -8.04 -6.92 18.70
C ASN A 141 -6.93 -5.86 18.67
N THR A 142 -5.78 -6.24 18.11
CA THR A 142 -4.58 -5.38 18.13
C THR A 142 -4.78 -4.17 17.24
N GLU A 143 -4.67 -2.99 17.83
CA GLU A 143 -4.68 -1.72 17.09
C GLU A 143 -3.26 -1.27 16.76
N PHE A 144 -3.10 -0.66 15.59
CA PHE A 144 -1.86 -0.01 15.21
C PHE A 144 -2.13 1.26 14.43
N PHE A 145 -1.17 2.17 14.51
CA PHE A 145 -1.31 3.52 14.00
C PHE A 145 -0.18 3.84 13.04
N ILE A 146 -0.52 4.49 11.94
CA ILE A 146 0.42 5.03 10.96
C ILE A 146 0.23 6.54 10.92
N SER A 147 1.30 7.31 11.09
CA SER A 147 1.30 8.76 10.80
C SER A 147 2.31 9.10 9.71
N TRP A 148 2.03 10.19 9.00
CA TRP A 148 2.94 10.75 8.01
C TRP A 148 2.93 12.28 8.05
N GLU A 149 4.10 12.86 7.83
CA GLU A 149 4.31 14.29 7.66
C GLU A 149 5.35 14.53 6.57
N VAL A 150 4.94 15.16 5.47
CA VAL A 150 5.81 15.61 4.39
C VAL A 150 5.79 17.13 4.40
N PRO A 151 6.80 17.78 5.04
CA PRO A 151 6.80 19.22 5.20
C PRO A 151 7.11 19.92 3.86
N LEU A 152 6.83 21.23 3.81
CA LEU A 152 7.25 22.08 2.69
C LEU A 152 8.78 22.08 2.53
N ILE A 153 9.52 22.11 3.64
CA ILE A 153 10.98 22.09 3.68
C ILE A 153 11.42 21.01 4.67
N GLY A 154 12.30 20.12 4.23
CA GLY A 154 12.81 19.00 5.01
C GLY A 154 12.42 17.65 4.41
N SER A 155 12.76 16.58 5.15
CA SER A 155 12.49 15.21 4.73
C SER A 155 11.11 14.74 5.19
N PRO A 156 10.46 13.84 4.43
CA PRO A 156 9.32 13.06 4.89
C PRO A 156 9.59 12.38 6.24
N LYS A 157 8.57 12.29 7.07
CA LYS A 157 8.57 11.55 8.33
C LYS A 157 7.38 10.61 8.36
N TYR A 158 7.62 9.40 8.82
CA TYR A 158 6.59 8.37 8.98
C TYR A 158 6.82 7.64 10.28
N GLU A 159 5.74 7.30 10.97
CA GLU A 159 5.79 6.55 12.21
C GLU A 159 4.77 5.42 12.16
N LEU A 160 5.14 4.29 12.75
CA LEU A 160 4.32 3.10 12.91
C LEU A 160 4.39 2.69 14.37
N GLU A 161 3.24 2.69 15.04
CA GLU A 161 3.12 2.38 16.47
C GLU A 161 2.02 1.33 16.72
N GLY A 162 2.06 0.69 17.89
CA GLY A 162 1.00 -0.22 18.33
C GLY A 162 1.12 -1.67 17.88
N LEU A 163 1.99 -2.01 16.92
CA LEU A 163 2.23 -3.41 16.53
C LEU A 163 3.17 -4.12 17.53
N PRO A 164 2.69 -5.10 18.32
CA PRO A 164 3.52 -5.85 19.26
C PRO A 164 4.42 -6.84 18.52
N THR A 165 5.74 -6.60 18.53
CA THR A 165 6.77 -7.39 17.82
C THR A 165 6.77 -8.89 18.14
N LYS A 166 6.24 -9.29 19.31
CA LYS A 166 6.12 -10.70 19.72
C LYS A 166 5.01 -11.47 19.01
N LYS A 167 4.01 -10.76 18.47
CA LYS A 167 2.82 -11.34 17.83
C LYS A 167 2.72 -10.99 16.36
N TYR A 168 3.06 -9.76 16.02
CA TYR A 168 3.12 -9.27 14.65
C TYR A 168 4.50 -8.67 14.40
N TYR A 169 5.19 -9.17 13.38
CA TYR A 169 6.44 -8.55 12.94
C TYR A 169 6.15 -7.66 11.73
N ASN A 170 6.69 -6.46 11.74
CA ASN A 170 6.55 -5.54 10.62
C ASN A 170 7.89 -5.28 9.93
N GLU A 171 7.82 -5.10 8.62
CA GLU A 171 8.90 -4.53 7.84
C GLU A 171 8.44 -3.21 7.22
N SER A 172 9.24 -2.16 7.39
CA SER A 172 9.01 -0.88 6.75
C SER A 172 10.06 -0.63 5.68
N LYS A 173 9.64 -0.13 4.51
CA LYS A 173 10.51 0.24 3.38
C LYS A 173 10.08 1.57 2.80
N TYR A 174 11.05 2.33 2.30
CA TYR A 174 10.83 3.59 1.60
C TYR A 174 10.96 3.39 0.08
N GLY A 175 9.99 3.90 -0.66
CA GLY A 175 10.00 3.93 -2.12
C GLY A 175 10.54 5.25 -2.66
N ILE A 176 10.03 5.66 -3.82
CA ILE A 176 10.49 6.83 -4.57
C ILE A 176 10.67 8.09 -3.70
N GLU A 177 11.91 8.57 -3.59
CA GLU A 177 12.29 9.78 -2.84
C GLU A 177 11.74 9.82 -1.40
N ASP A 178 11.59 8.66 -0.77
CA ASP A 178 10.99 8.50 0.56
C ASP A 178 9.54 9.03 0.65
N THR A 179 8.88 9.26 -0.47
CA THR A 179 7.46 9.69 -0.53
C THR A 179 6.47 8.53 -0.46
N VAL A 180 6.99 7.30 -0.54
CA VAL A 180 6.20 6.07 -0.40
C VAL A 180 6.68 5.33 0.84
N TYR A 181 5.79 5.13 1.81
CA TYR A 181 6.04 4.35 3.02
C TYR A 181 5.30 3.02 2.94
N GLN A 182 6.05 1.93 2.76
CA GLN A 182 5.50 0.59 2.66
C GLN A 182 5.69 -0.16 3.97
N ILE A 183 4.59 -0.66 4.51
CA ILE A 183 4.54 -1.49 5.72
C ILE A 183 4.04 -2.87 5.33
N THR A 184 4.80 -3.91 5.70
CA THR A 184 4.34 -5.30 5.62
C THR A 184 4.07 -5.80 7.03
N VAL A 185 2.82 -6.17 7.33
CA VAL A 185 2.40 -6.74 8.61
C VAL A 185 2.37 -8.26 8.47
N ASN A 186 3.18 -8.98 9.25
CA ASN A 186 3.29 -10.45 9.24
C ASN A 186 2.87 -11.05 10.57
#